data_AF-A0A815XXR7-F1
#
_entry.id   AF-A0A815XXR7-F1
#
_cell.length_a   1.000
_cell.length_b   1.000
_cell.length_c   1.000
_cell.angle_alpha   90.00
_cell.angle_beta   90.00
_cell.angle_gamma   90.00
#
_symmetry.space_group_name_H-M   'P 1'
#
loop_
_entity.id
_entity.type
_entity.pdbx_description
1 polymer ?
#
loop_
_entity_poly.entity_id
_entity_poly.type
_entity_poly.pdbx_seq_one_letter_code
_entity_poly.pdbx_strand_id
1 'polypeptide(L)' 'MLKFLALIFYVLLNSVIAEEGHCIWYGQCGENAMGKTVNCYYNGTAKKLTDPTALKTLETACGMSYN' A
#
# COMPACT_ATOMS: atom_id res chain seq x y z
N MET A 1 -2.45 39.21 -11.14
CA MET A 1 -1.70 38.71 -9.95
C MET A 1 -2.52 37.78 -9.07
N LEU A 2 -3.68 38.21 -8.53
CA LEU A 2 -4.47 37.42 -7.57
C LEU A 2 -4.93 36.03 -8.09
N LYS A 3 -5.28 35.94 -9.38
CA LYS A 3 -5.71 34.68 -10.02
C LYS A 3 -4.59 33.65 -10.17
N PHE A 4 -3.35 34.09 -10.41
CA PHE A 4 -2.18 33.21 -10.51
C PHE A 4 -1.80 32.64 -9.14
N LEU A 5 -1.89 33.46 -8.08
CA LEU A 5 -1.69 33.04 -6.70
C LEU A 5 -2.73 31.99 -6.28
N ALA A 6 -4.01 32.17 -6.63
CA ALA A 6 -5.07 31.20 -6.35
C ALA A 6 -4.86 29.86 -7.08
N LEU A 7 -4.36 29.89 -8.33
CA LEU A 7 -4.08 28.68 -9.11
C LEU A 7 -2.90 27.89 -8.53
N ILE A 8 -1.83 28.59 -8.13
CA ILE A 8 -0.67 27.96 -7.48
C ILE A 8 -1.08 27.34 -6.14
N PHE A 9 -1.90 28.04 -5.35
CA PHE A 9 -2.41 27.52 -4.09
C PHE A 9 -3.30 26.27 -4.28
N TYR A 10 -4.13 26.24 -5.33
CA TYR A 10 -4.96 25.09 -5.68
C TYR A 10 -4.13 23.87 -6.11
N VAL A 11 -3.08 24.06 -6.90
CA VAL A 11 -2.19 22.97 -7.33
C VAL A 11 -1.42 22.39 -6.13
N LEU A 12 -0.95 23.24 -5.21
CA LEU A 12 -0.21 22.79 -4.02
C LEU A 12 -1.07 22.03 -2.99
N LEU A 13 -2.38 22.34 -2.90
CA LEU A 13 -3.32 21.61 -2.04
C LEU A 13 -3.58 20.16 -2.51
N ASN A 14 -3.56 19.91 -3.82
CA ASN A 14 -3.82 18.57 -4.37
C ASN A 14 -2.61 17.62 -4.25
N SER A 15 -1.40 18.16 -4.06
CA SER A 15 -0.17 17.36 -3.92
C SER A 15 0.04 16.74 -2.51
N VAL A 16 -0.87 16.95 -1.55
CA VAL A 16 -0.64 16.65 -0.12
C VAL A 16 -1.44 15.45 0.42
N ILE A 17 -2.08 14.62 -0.42
CA ILE A 17 -2.74 13.39 0.07
C ILE A 17 -2.37 12.19 -0.80
N ALA A 18 -1.08 11.89 -0.89
CA ALA A 18 -0.70 10.48 -1.04
C ALA A 18 -0.91 9.85 0.33
N GLU A 19 -2.05 9.19 0.55
CA GLU A 19 -2.28 8.47 1.81
C GLU A 19 -1.12 7.51 2.03
N GLU A 20 -0.48 7.58 3.21
CA GLU A 20 0.67 6.75 3.55
C GLU A 20 0.33 5.26 3.31
N GLY A 21 1.07 4.62 2.40
CA GLY A 21 1.01 3.19 2.12
C GLY A 21 -0.39 2.64 1.83
N HIS A 22 -0.82 2.69 0.57
CA HIS A 22 -2.05 2.03 0.11
C HIS A 22 -1.76 0.65 -0.49
N CYS A 23 -2.55 -0.36 -0.12
CA CYS A 23 -2.51 -1.70 -0.72
C CYS A 23 -3.59 -1.83 -1.78
N ILE A 24 -3.32 -2.65 -2.81
CA ILE A 24 -4.34 -3.08 -3.80
C ILE A 24 -4.91 -4.47 -3.47
N TRP A 25 -4.20 -5.25 -2.66
CA TRP A 25 -4.53 -6.61 -2.22
C TRP A 25 -4.14 -6.88 -0.77
N TYR A 26 -4.89 -7.76 -0.08
CA TYR A 26 -4.55 -8.27 1.25
C TYR A 26 -5.21 -9.62 1.54
N GLY A 27 -4.40 -10.63 1.91
CA GLY A 27 -4.85 -12.00 2.15
C GLY A 27 -5.05 -12.83 0.87
N GLN A 28 -5.52 -14.06 1.03
CA GLN A 28 -5.79 -15.03 -0.05
C GLN A 28 -7.26 -15.46 0.00
N CYS A 29 -7.96 -15.48 -1.14
CA CYS A 29 -9.41 -15.77 -1.20
C CYS A 29 -9.86 -16.88 -2.15
N GLY A 30 -8.93 -17.58 -2.81
CA GLY A 30 -9.30 -18.68 -3.70
C GLY A 30 -8.19 -19.06 -4.66
N GLU A 31 -8.58 -19.72 -5.75
CA GLU A 31 -7.68 -20.15 -6.82
C GLU A 31 -8.18 -19.65 -8.18
N ASN A 32 -7.27 -19.41 -9.12
CA ASN A 32 -7.62 -19.11 -10.50
C ASN A 32 -7.89 -20.40 -11.30
N ALA A 33 -8.25 -20.25 -12.57
CA ALA A 33 -8.53 -21.38 -13.48
C ALA A 33 -7.33 -22.36 -13.67
N MET A 34 -6.13 -21.96 -13.29
CA MET A 34 -4.92 -22.80 -13.33
C MET A 34 -4.60 -23.45 -11.96
N GLY A 35 -5.50 -23.34 -10.97
CA GLY A 35 -5.28 -23.85 -9.62
C GLY A 35 -4.24 -23.07 -8.80
N LYS A 36 -3.92 -21.83 -9.19
CA LYS A 36 -3.00 -20.99 -8.40
C LYS A 36 -3.78 -20.13 -7.43
N THR A 37 -3.34 -20.11 -6.16
CA THR A 37 -3.90 -19.22 -5.14
C THR A 37 -3.86 -17.76 -5.59
N VAL A 38 -4.97 -17.03 -5.39
CA VAL A 38 -5.11 -15.61 -5.72
C VAL A 38 -5.29 -14.75 -4.46
N ASN A 39 -4.85 -13.50 -4.57
CA ASN A 39 -4.97 -12.51 -3.51
C ASN A 39 -6.34 -11.83 -3.53
N CYS A 40 -6.84 -11.42 -2.35
CA CYS A 40 -8.10 -10.69 -2.24
C CYS A 40 -7.93 -9.24 -2.72
N TYR A 41 -8.90 -8.71 -3.46
CA TYR A 41 -9.02 -7.27 -3.68
C TYR A 41 -9.12 -6.53 -2.34
N TYR A 42 -8.26 -5.54 -2.13
CA TYR A 42 -8.24 -4.72 -0.92
C TYR A 42 -7.63 -3.37 -1.25
N ASN A 43 -8.45 -2.32 -1.32
CA ASN A 43 -8.00 -0.95 -1.56
C ASN A 43 -8.06 -0.14 -0.27
N GLY A 44 -7.10 -0.38 0.63
CA GLY A 44 -7.05 0.28 1.93
C GLY A 44 -5.61 0.44 2.42
N THR A 45 -5.47 1.08 3.59
CA THR A 45 -4.17 1.36 4.21
C THR A 45 -3.40 0.09 4.58
N ALA A 46 -2.08 0.13 4.46
CA ALA A 46 -1.21 -0.96 4.89
C ALA A 46 -1.44 -1.32 6.37
N LYS A 47 -1.50 -2.61 6.66
CA LYS A 47 -1.65 -3.11 8.03
C LYS A 47 -0.28 -3.37 8.65
N LYS A 48 -0.09 -2.98 9.91
CA LYS A 48 1.16 -3.24 10.63
C LYS A 48 1.40 -4.74 10.75
N LEU A 49 2.57 -5.21 10.31
CA LEU A 49 2.95 -6.61 10.45
C LEU A 49 3.52 -6.84 11.85
N THR A 50 2.82 -7.66 12.66
CA THR A 50 3.19 -7.94 14.06
C THR A 50 3.51 -9.40 14.32
N ASP A 51 3.23 -10.31 13.38
CA ASP A 51 3.52 -11.74 13.52
C ASP A 51 5.04 -11.97 13.34
N PRO A 52 5.74 -12.50 14.37
CA PRO A 52 7.18 -12.76 14.28
C PRO A 52 7.57 -13.74 13.17
N THR A 53 6.72 -14.72 12.89
CA THR A 53 6.96 -15.70 11.82
C THR A 53 6.91 -15.00 10.47
N ALA A 54 5.88 -14.18 10.25
CA ALA A 54 5.74 -13.43 9.01
C ALA A 54 6.86 -12.39 8.82
N LEU A 55 7.28 -11.72 9.90
CA LEU A 55 8.43 -10.81 9.89
C LEU A 55 9.71 -11.56 9.51
N LYS A 56 9.94 -12.76 10.05
CA LYS A 56 11.09 -13.58 9.70
C LYS A 56 11.05 -14.07 8.25
N THR A 57 9.88 -14.46 7.76
CA THR A 57 9.68 -14.81 6.35
C THR A 57 10.02 -13.63 5.44
N LEU A 58 9.55 -12.42 5.77
CA LEU A 58 9.85 -11.20 5.01
C LEU A 58 11.36 -10.90 4.99
N GLU A 59 12.01 -10.98 6.14
CA GLU A 59 13.46 -10.79 6.26
C GLU A 59 14.22 -11.80 5.40
N THR A 60 13.81 -13.07 5.44
CA THR A 60 14.49 -14.15 4.72
C THR A 60 14.28 -14.04 3.20
N ALA A 61 13.08 -13.71 2.76
CA ALA A 61 12.73 -13.65 1.34
C ALA A 61 13.23 -12.37 0.66
N CYS A 62 13.23 -11.24 1.39
CA CYS A 62 13.48 -9.93 0.81
C CYS A 62 14.75 -9.25 1.36
N GLY A 63 15.41 -9.82 2.38
CA GLY A 63 16.61 -9.23 2.99
C GLY A 63 16.34 -7.94 3.77
N MET A 64 15.09 -7.67 4.15
CA MET A 64 14.70 -6.45 4.85
C MET A 64 14.41 -6.72 6.32
N SER A 65 15.10 -6.02 7.22
CA SER A 65 14.72 -5.97 8.63
C SER A 65 13.57 -4.98 8.81
N TYR A 66 12.47 -5.45 9.39
CA TYR A 66 11.30 -4.63 9.70
C TYR A 66 11.39 -4.21 11.17
N ASN A 67 11.57 -2.92 11.41
CA ASN A 67 11.84 -2.33 12.74
C ASN A 67 10.60 -1.69 13.34
#